data_AF-A0A9Q0LVG4-F1
#
_entry.id   AF-A0A9Q0LVG4-F1
#
_cell.length_a   1.000
_cell.length_b   1.000
_cell.length_c   1.000
_cell.angle_alpha   90.00
_cell.angle_beta   90.00
_cell.angle_gamma   90.00
#
_symmetry.space_group_name_H-M   'P 1'
#
loop_
_entity.id
_entity.type
_entity.pdbx_description
1 polymer ?
#
loop_
_entity_poly.entity_id
_entity_poly.type
_entity_poly.pdbx_seq_one_letter_code
_entity_poly.pdbx_strand_id
1 'polypeptide(L)'
;MRKLFGSKKKKVVTDGPTLEDATKLSEKRGESLDEKIKKLDQQLSEYRAKMKKTRPGPALNSLKKRALTILKQKKMYEQQRDSLSQQTFNMEQITFTQQTLKDTVVTVNAMKSANTNLKAQFQEIDVDDVWDLKDDLGDLLEDSNEIQEALGQSFYGTEDFDEDELEAELEGLEDDMELGEENQEMPSYLEVPKEEPKINDQETEETDEYGLPMMKN
;
A
#
# COMPACT_ATOMS: atom_id res chain seq x y z
N MET A 1 -44.20 17.67 -19.74
CA MET A 1 -43.34 17.21 -20.85
C MET A 1 -42.44 16.08 -20.35
N ARG A 2 -42.04 15.20 -21.26
CA ARG A 2 -41.45 13.87 -21.03
C ARG A 2 -39.99 13.93 -20.58
N LYS A 3 -39.63 12.95 -19.73
CA LYS A 3 -38.31 12.39 -19.34
C LYS A 3 -37.10 12.84 -20.16
N LEU A 4 -35.93 12.99 -19.51
CA LEU A 4 -34.66 12.33 -19.90
C LEU A 4 -33.51 12.64 -18.92
N PHE A 5 -33.76 12.40 -17.63
CA PHE A 5 -32.69 12.01 -16.71
C PHE A 5 -31.98 10.78 -17.29
N GLY A 6 -30.67 10.91 -17.53
CA GLY A 6 -29.87 9.84 -18.10
C GLY A 6 -28.86 10.35 -19.11
N SER A 7 -27.89 11.14 -18.66
CA SER A 7 -26.60 11.17 -19.33
C SER A 7 -26.07 9.74 -19.31
N LYS A 8 -26.24 9.02 -20.42
CA LYS A 8 -25.60 7.72 -20.64
C LYS A 8 -24.15 7.89 -20.21
N LYS A 9 -23.69 7.12 -19.21
CA LYS A 9 -22.25 6.97 -18.92
C LYS A 9 -21.60 6.73 -20.27
N LYS A 10 -20.86 7.70 -20.78
CA LYS A 10 -20.12 7.55 -22.03
C LYS A 10 -19.21 6.37 -21.75
N LYS A 11 -19.54 5.21 -22.33
CA LYS A 11 -18.72 4.00 -22.26
C LYS A 11 -17.33 4.49 -22.60
N VAL A 12 -16.41 4.47 -21.63
CA VAL A 12 -15.03 4.85 -21.89
C VAL A 12 -14.61 3.90 -23.00
N VAL A 13 -14.43 4.44 -24.19
CA VAL A 13 -14.12 3.66 -25.37
C VAL A 13 -12.71 3.14 -25.13
N THR A 14 -12.59 1.87 -24.77
CA THR A 14 -11.33 1.16 -24.54
C THR A 14 -10.75 0.60 -25.86
N ASP A 15 -11.01 1.26 -26.99
CA ASP A 15 -10.59 0.77 -28.31
C ASP A 15 -9.14 1.17 -28.67
N GLY A 16 -8.42 1.82 -27.75
CA GLY A 16 -7.00 2.14 -27.88
C GLY A 16 -6.12 1.16 -27.09
N PRO A 17 -4.83 1.01 -27.46
CA PRO A 17 -3.88 0.19 -26.71
C PRO A 17 -3.83 0.64 -25.25
N THR A 18 -3.78 -0.33 -24.34
CA THR A 18 -3.69 -0.06 -22.91
C THR A 18 -2.30 0.43 -22.53
N LEU A 19 -2.16 1.00 -21.34
CA LEU A 19 -0.84 1.32 -20.76
C LEU A 19 0.02 0.06 -20.65
N GLU A 20 -0.58 -1.09 -20.33
CA GLU A 20 0.10 -2.37 -20.27
C GLU A 20 0.63 -2.81 -21.65
N ASP A 21 -0.16 -2.63 -22.71
CA ASP A 21 0.28 -2.92 -24.09
C ASP A 21 1.45 -2.01 -24.50
N ALA A 22 1.39 -0.73 -24.12
CA ALA A 22 2.44 0.24 -24.40
C ALA A 22 3.74 -0.06 -23.63
N THR A 23 3.64 -0.50 -22.37
CA THR A 23 4.77 -0.96 -21.57
C THR A 23 5.42 -2.19 -22.19
N LYS A 24 4.64 -3.24 -22.53
CA LYS A 24 5.16 -4.45 -23.19
C LYS A 24 5.85 -4.16 -24.52
N LEU A 25 5.28 -3.25 -25.32
CA LEU A 25 5.92 -2.82 -26.56
C LEU A 25 7.25 -2.09 -26.30
N SER A 26 7.32 -1.28 -25.25
CA SER A 26 8.53 -0.56 -24.86
C SER A 26 9.61 -1.50 -24.34
N GLU A 27 9.26 -2.51 -23.54
CA GLU A 27 10.18 -3.56 -23.09
C GLU A 27 10.80 -4.30 -24.28
N LYS A 28 9.97 -4.80 -25.21
CA LYS A 28 10.44 -5.49 -26.41
C LYS A 28 11.36 -4.63 -27.29
N ARG A 29 11.07 -3.33 -27.39
CA ARG A 29 11.94 -2.38 -28.10
C ARG A 29 13.25 -2.16 -27.34
N GLY A 30 13.21 -2.11 -26.01
CA GLY A 30 14.37 -2.02 -25.12
C GLY A 30 15.31 -3.20 -25.33
N GLU A 31 14.80 -4.43 -25.26
CA GLU A 31 15.57 -5.65 -25.52
C GLU A 31 16.27 -5.62 -26.88
N SER A 32 15.54 -5.21 -27.94
CA SER A 32 16.11 -5.08 -29.28
C SER A 32 17.23 -4.02 -29.37
N LEU A 33 17.10 -2.92 -28.64
CA LEU A 33 18.13 -1.88 -28.55
C LEU A 33 19.36 -2.40 -27.80
N ASP A 34 19.17 -3.09 -26.68
CA ASP A 34 20.26 -3.67 -25.88
C ASP A 34 21.05 -4.71 -26.67
N GLU A 35 20.38 -5.58 -27.43
CA GLU A 35 21.06 -6.51 -28.34
C GLU A 35 21.91 -5.80 -29.40
N LYS A 36 21.40 -4.71 -29.99
CA LYS A 36 22.15 -3.92 -30.97
C LYS A 36 23.36 -3.24 -30.33
N ILE A 37 23.19 -2.67 -29.14
CA ILE A 37 24.27 -2.05 -28.36
C ILE A 37 25.35 -3.09 -28.05
N LYS A 38 24.97 -4.28 -27.57
CA LYS A 38 25.89 -5.39 -27.27
C LYS A 38 26.70 -5.82 -28.49
N LYS A 39 26.07 -5.94 -29.66
CA LYS A 39 26.75 -6.26 -30.94
C LYS A 39 27.75 -5.17 -31.32
N LEU A 40 27.39 -3.89 -31.18
CA LEU A 40 28.29 -2.76 -31.47
C LEU A 40 29.46 -2.70 -30.48
N ASP A 41 29.25 -3.03 -29.21
CA ASP A 41 30.32 -3.12 -28.21
C ASP A 41 31.34 -4.21 -28.54
N GLN A 42 30.86 -5.38 -28.97
CA GLN A 42 31.74 -6.45 -29.43
C GLN A 42 32.59 -5.99 -30.62
N GLN A 43 31.98 -5.33 -31.62
CA GLN A 43 32.72 -4.79 -32.76
C GLN A 43 33.75 -3.73 -32.33
N LEU A 44 33.39 -2.81 -31.41
CA LEU A 44 34.32 -1.82 -30.88
C LEU A 44 35.51 -2.46 -30.16
N SER A 45 35.27 -3.54 -29.40
CA SER A 45 36.33 -4.32 -28.76
C SER A 45 37.30 -4.92 -29.78
N GLU A 46 36.79 -5.51 -30.87
CA GLU A 46 37.62 -6.02 -31.95
C GLU A 46 38.43 -4.93 -32.66
N TYR A 47 37.82 -3.77 -32.95
CA TYR A 47 38.54 -2.64 -33.52
C TYR A 47 39.62 -2.12 -32.57
N ARG A 48 39.35 -2.08 -31.27
CA ARG A 48 40.35 -1.70 -30.24
C ARG A 48 41.53 -2.67 -30.24
N ALA A 49 41.28 -3.97 -30.33
CA ALA A 49 42.33 -4.99 -30.42
C ALA A 49 43.16 -4.87 -31.71
N LYS A 50 42.50 -4.66 -32.86
CA LYS A 50 43.18 -4.45 -34.16
C LYS A 50 44.03 -3.18 -34.14
N MET A 51 43.52 -2.08 -33.59
CA MET A 51 44.26 -0.82 -33.48
C MET A 51 45.50 -0.96 -32.59
N LYS A 52 45.42 -1.69 -31.46
CA LYS A 52 46.58 -1.94 -30.59
C LYS A 52 47.73 -2.69 -31.31
N LYS A 53 47.39 -3.57 -32.25
CA LYS A 53 48.36 -4.38 -33.02
C LYS A 53 48.86 -3.68 -34.30
N THR A 54 48.28 -2.55 -34.67
CA THR A 54 48.58 -1.85 -35.93
C THR A 54 49.59 -0.72 -35.68
N ARG A 55 50.68 -0.69 -36.45
CA ARG A 55 51.67 0.40 -36.38
C ARG A 55 51.05 1.76 -36.76
N PRO A 56 51.57 2.87 -36.21
CA PRO A 56 51.14 4.21 -36.60
C PRO A 56 51.23 4.42 -38.12
N GLY A 57 50.16 4.98 -38.71
CA GLY A 57 50.11 5.25 -40.15
C GLY A 57 48.69 5.22 -40.75
N PRO A 58 48.58 5.22 -42.09
CA PRO A 58 47.30 5.25 -42.79
C PRO A 58 46.33 4.11 -42.41
N ALA A 59 46.86 2.90 -42.18
CA ALA A 59 46.08 1.74 -41.76
C ALA A 59 45.43 1.94 -40.38
N LEU A 60 46.19 2.46 -39.39
CA LEU A 60 45.65 2.79 -38.07
C LEU A 60 44.58 3.89 -38.15
N ASN A 61 44.79 4.90 -38.99
CA ASN A 61 43.81 5.98 -39.18
C ASN A 61 42.50 5.47 -39.82
N SER A 62 42.57 4.51 -40.75
CA SER A 62 41.40 3.86 -41.32
C SER A 62 40.61 3.07 -40.27
N LEU A 63 41.29 2.30 -39.42
CA LEU A 63 40.65 1.58 -38.31
C LEU A 63 39.98 2.53 -37.31
N LYS A 64 40.65 3.64 -36.96
CA LYS A 64 40.07 4.69 -36.09
C LYS A 64 38.79 5.28 -36.70
N LYS A 65 38.78 5.60 -38.00
CA LYS A 65 37.58 6.13 -38.68
C LYS A 65 36.41 5.13 -38.61
N ARG A 66 36.66 3.85 -38.88
CA ARG A 66 35.62 2.79 -38.78
C ARG A 66 35.11 2.63 -37.35
N ALA A 67 36.00 2.59 -36.37
CA ALA A 67 35.63 2.52 -34.96
C ALA A 67 34.78 3.73 -34.51
N LEU A 68 35.12 4.94 -34.97
CA LEU A 68 34.34 6.15 -34.68
C LEU A 68 32.91 6.08 -35.24
N THR A 69 32.71 5.53 -36.45
CA THR A 69 31.38 5.34 -37.01
C THR A 69 30.54 4.39 -36.16
N ILE A 70 31.12 3.27 -35.72
CA ILE A 70 30.44 2.29 -34.86
C ILE A 70 30.11 2.91 -33.50
N LEU A 71 31.04 3.68 -32.92
CA LEU A 71 30.82 4.38 -31.65
C LEU A 71 29.68 5.39 -31.75
N LYS A 72 29.59 6.15 -32.84
CA LYS A 72 28.47 7.08 -33.09
C LYS A 72 27.14 6.33 -33.16
N GLN A 73 27.11 5.21 -33.88
CA GLN A 73 25.91 4.37 -33.98
C GLN A 73 25.51 3.79 -32.61
N LYS A 74 26.48 3.34 -31.81
CA LYS A 74 26.24 2.86 -30.45
C LYS A 74 25.59 3.95 -29.58
N LYS A 75 26.20 5.14 -29.54
CA LYS A 75 25.67 6.27 -28.77
C LYS A 75 24.26 6.67 -29.17
N MET A 76 23.93 6.58 -30.46
CA MET A 76 22.57 6.83 -30.94
C MET A 76 21.57 5.83 -30.36
N TYR A 77 21.91 4.53 -30.32
CA TYR A 77 21.03 3.52 -29.72
C TYR A 77 20.96 3.62 -28.19
N GLU A 78 22.07 3.93 -27.51
CA GLU A 78 22.08 4.22 -26.07
C GLU A 78 21.10 5.37 -25.76
N GLN A 79 21.16 6.47 -26.51
CA GLN A 79 20.23 7.59 -26.35
C GLN A 79 18.77 7.19 -26.58
N GLN A 80 18.50 6.35 -27.59
CA GLN A 80 17.13 5.84 -27.83
C GLN A 80 16.65 4.95 -26.68
N ARG A 81 17.52 4.10 -26.12
CA ARG A 81 17.20 3.26 -24.97
C ARG A 81 16.92 4.10 -23.73
N ASP A 82 17.74 5.12 -23.47
CA ASP A 82 17.54 6.01 -22.31
C ASP A 82 16.23 6.79 -22.43
N SER A 83 15.90 7.28 -23.65
CA SER A 83 14.60 7.89 -23.92
C SER A 83 13.43 6.92 -23.70
N LEU A 84 13.61 5.65 -24.04
CA LEU A 84 12.58 4.62 -23.85
C LEU A 84 12.39 4.30 -22.37
N SER A 85 13.48 4.21 -21.60
CA SER A 85 13.44 4.04 -20.15
C SER A 85 12.67 5.16 -19.46
N GLN A 86 12.89 6.43 -19.86
CA GLN A 86 12.11 7.56 -19.35
C GLN A 86 10.61 7.45 -19.71
N GLN A 87 10.29 6.97 -20.91
CA GLN A 87 8.89 6.75 -21.31
C GLN A 87 8.24 5.66 -20.46
N THR A 88 8.92 4.54 -20.24
CA THR A 88 8.44 3.45 -19.38
C THR A 88 8.19 3.94 -17.96
N PHE A 89 9.14 4.68 -17.38
CA PHE A 89 8.96 5.26 -16.05
C PHE A 89 7.73 6.18 -15.97
N ASN A 90 7.54 7.05 -16.95
CA ASN A 90 6.36 7.92 -16.99
C ASN A 90 5.06 7.10 -17.09
N MET A 91 5.03 6.00 -17.85
CA MET A 91 3.87 5.11 -17.95
C MET A 91 3.60 4.37 -16.64
N GLU A 92 4.63 3.95 -15.91
CA GLU A 92 4.50 3.35 -14.58
C GLU A 92 3.87 4.34 -13.58
N GLN A 93 4.32 5.61 -13.58
CA GLN A 93 3.73 6.66 -12.74
C GLN A 93 2.25 6.90 -13.06
N ILE A 94 1.89 6.90 -14.34
CA ILE A 94 0.48 7.02 -14.78
C ILE A 94 -0.31 5.78 -14.34
N THR A 95 0.28 4.59 -14.42
CA THR A 95 -0.36 3.33 -14.01
C THR A 95 -0.65 3.33 -12.52
N PHE A 96 0.30 3.76 -11.69
CA PHE A 96 0.10 3.95 -10.25
C PHE A 96 -1.04 4.95 -9.98
N THR A 97 -1.00 6.11 -10.62
CA THR A 97 -2.05 7.13 -10.49
C THR A 97 -3.42 6.57 -10.88
N GLN A 98 -3.48 5.79 -11.97
CA GLN A 98 -4.72 5.15 -12.42
C GLN A 98 -5.24 4.15 -11.37
N GLN A 99 -4.37 3.41 -10.70
CA GLN A 99 -4.75 2.50 -9.63
C GLN A 99 -5.32 3.27 -8.42
N THR A 100 -4.63 4.31 -7.94
CA THR A 100 -5.14 5.17 -6.87
C THR A 100 -6.50 5.79 -7.21
N LEU A 101 -6.71 6.19 -8.46
CA LEU A 101 -8.01 6.69 -8.91
C LEU A 101 -9.09 5.61 -8.90
N LYS A 102 -8.78 4.37 -9.27
CA LYS A 102 -9.73 3.24 -9.17
C LYS A 102 -10.12 3.00 -7.71
N ASP A 103 -9.16 2.99 -6.80
CA ASP A 103 -9.41 2.77 -5.37
C ASP A 103 -10.27 3.90 -4.79
N THR A 104 -9.97 5.15 -5.16
CA THR A 104 -10.78 6.32 -4.78
C THR A 104 -12.22 6.19 -5.28
N VAL A 105 -12.43 5.71 -6.52
CA VAL A 105 -13.78 5.47 -7.07
C VAL A 105 -14.51 4.40 -6.26
N VAL A 106 -13.83 3.33 -5.82
CA VAL A 106 -14.42 2.30 -4.95
C VAL A 106 -14.87 2.91 -3.64
N THR A 107 -14.01 3.69 -2.96
CA THR A 107 -14.35 4.37 -1.70
C THR A 107 -15.53 5.31 -1.86
N VAL A 108 -15.53 6.15 -2.92
CA VAL A 108 -16.65 7.08 -3.18
C VAL A 108 -17.95 6.31 -3.44
N ASN A 109 -17.91 5.17 -4.13
CA ASN A 109 -19.09 4.35 -4.35
C ASN A 109 -19.58 3.73 -3.04
N ALA A 110 -18.68 3.26 -2.17
CA ALA A 110 -19.04 2.75 -0.84
C ALA A 110 -19.70 3.83 0.02
N MET A 111 -19.14 5.05 0.06
CA MET A 111 -19.73 6.19 0.77
C MET A 111 -21.11 6.57 0.21
N LYS A 112 -21.31 6.53 -1.10
CA LYS A 112 -22.63 6.76 -1.71
C LYS A 112 -23.66 5.73 -1.28
N SER A 113 -23.28 4.46 -1.25
CA SER A 113 -24.13 3.37 -0.76
C SER A 113 -24.46 3.56 0.72
N ALA A 114 -23.46 3.83 1.57
CA ALA A 114 -23.66 4.09 2.99
C ALA A 114 -24.59 5.29 3.25
N ASN A 115 -24.38 6.41 2.55
CA ASN A 115 -25.27 7.58 2.66
C ASN A 115 -26.71 7.29 2.20
N THR A 116 -26.88 6.43 1.19
CA THR A 116 -28.22 6.01 0.76
C THR A 116 -28.90 5.17 1.84
N ASN A 117 -28.16 4.27 2.49
CA ASN A 117 -28.66 3.45 3.58
C ASN A 117 -28.98 4.30 4.83
N LEU A 118 -28.09 5.21 5.22
CA LEU A 118 -28.31 6.17 6.31
C LEU A 118 -29.57 7.01 6.09
N LYS A 119 -29.82 7.47 4.86
CA LYS A 119 -31.05 8.20 4.53
C LYS A 119 -32.31 7.35 4.66
N ALA A 120 -32.24 6.06 4.35
CA ALA A 120 -33.35 5.15 4.52
C ALA A 120 -33.62 4.90 6.02
N GLN A 121 -32.58 4.62 6.81
CA GLN A 121 -32.71 4.48 8.26
C GLN A 121 -33.28 5.74 8.92
N PHE A 122 -32.83 6.94 8.50
CA PHE A 122 -33.38 8.21 9.00
C PHE A 122 -34.86 8.42 8.68
N GLN A 123 -35.39 7.79 7.62
CA GLN A 123 -36.82 7.83 7.31
C GLN A 123 -37.64 6.82 8.11
N GLU A 124 -37.00 5.80 8.68
CA GLU A 124 -37.63 4.83 9.59
C GLU A 124 -37.69 5.33 11.03
N ILE A 125 -36.87 6.33 11.39
CA ILE A 125 -36.97 7.02 12.68
C ILE A 125 -38.19 7.94 12.61
N ASP A 126 -39.24 7.62 13.36
CA ASP A 126 -40.31 8.57 13.63
C ASP A 126 -39.79 9.62 14.61
N VAL A 127 -39.88 10.89 14.22
CA VAL A 127 -39.38 12.00 15.06
C VAL A 127 -40.26 12.17 16.28
N ASP A 128 -41.55 11.84 16.17
CA ASP A 128 -42.50 11.91 17.29
C ASP A 128 -42.13 10.88 18.37
N ASP A 129 -41.76 9.64 17.97
CA ASP A 129 -41.26 8.61 18.90
C ASP A 129 -39.94 9.01 19.58
N VAL A 130 -39.12 9.87 18.96
CA VAL A 130 -37.89 10.40 19.56
C VAL A 130 -38.19 11.48 20.60
N TRP A 131 -39.24 12.30 20.40
CA TRP A 131 -39.69 13.26 21.41
C TRP A 131 -40.32 12.53 22.60
N ASP A 132 -41.13 11.50 22.35
CA ASP A 132 -41.70 10.65 23.40
C ASP A 132 -40.60 9.92 24.17
N LEU A 133 -39.61 9.32 23.49
CA LEU A 133 -38.45 8.71 24.14
C LEU A 133 -37.65 9.72 24.97
N LYS A 134 -37.48 10.95 24.49
CA LYS A 134 -36.74 12.00 25.21
C LYS A 134 -37.49 12.44 26.46
N ASP A 135 -38.81 12.59 26.38
CA ASP A 135 -39.66 12.92 27.54
C ASP A 135 -39.64 11.75 28.54
N ASP A 136 -39.78 10.50 28.08
CA ASP A 136 -39.63 9.29 28.92
C ASP A 136 -38.22 9.20 29.56
N LEU A 137 -37.15 9.58 28.85
CA LEU A 137 -35.79 9.63 29.39
C LEU A 137 -35.61 10.75 30.42
N GLY A 138 -36.33 11.86 30.24
CA GLY A 138 -36.42 12.97 31.18
C GLY A 138 -37.05 12.51 32.48
N ASP A 139 -38.21 11.84 32.37
CA ASP A 139 -38.92 11.23 33.49
C ASP A 139 -38.05 10.16 34.19
N LEU A 140 -37.32 9.34 33.43
CA LEU A 140 -36.43 8.31 33.99
C LEU A 140 -35.17 8.87 34.68
N LEU A 141 -34.64 10.00 34.19
CA LEU A 141 -33.55 10.73 34.85
C LEU A 141 -34.03 11.47 36.10
N GLU A 142 -35.26 11.99 36.07
CA GLU A 142 -35.91 12.60 37.23
C GLU A 142 -36.18 11.54 38.30
N ASP A 143 -36.72 10.37 37.92
CA ASP A 143 -36.84 9.18 38.77
C ASP A 143 -35.49 8.68 39.27
N SER A 144 -34.43 8.68 38.44
CA SER A 144 -33.10 8.26 38.87
C SER A 144 -32.49 9.24 39.87
N ASN A 145 -32.71 10.54 39.71
CA ASN A 145 -32.28 11.55 40.67
C ASN A 145 -33.11 11.43 41.96
N GLU A 146 -34.41 11.20 41.85
CA GLU A 146 -35.30 10.96 42.99
C GLU A 146 -34.94 9.64 43.71
N ILE A 147 -34.49 8.60 42.99
CA ILE A 147 -33.94 7.36 43.55
C ILE A 147 -32.60 7.62 44.24
N GLN A 148 -31.68 8.40 43.64
CA GLN A 148 -30.42 8.77 44.28
C GLN A 148 -30.62 9.63 45.53
N GLU A 149 -31.65 10.49 45.52
CA GLU A 149 -32.04 11.35 46.65
C GLU A 149 -32.77 10.54 47.74
N ALA A 150 -33.63 9.59 47.35
CA ALA A 150 -34.35 8.67 48.24
C ALA A 150 -33.47 7.55 48.82
N LEU A 151 -32.43 7.12 48.11
CA LEU A 151 -31.40 6.22 48.63
C LEU A 151 -30.41 6.91 49.57
N GLY A 152 -30.61 8.21 49.84
CA GLY A 152 -30.16 8.91 51.03
C GLY A 152 -28.83 8.42 51.61
N GLN A 153 -27.74 9.09 51.20
CA GLN A 153 -26.38 9.00 51.73
C GLN A 153 -25.41 8.05 51.03
N SER A 154 -24.31 8.69 50.58
CA SER A 154 -22.94 8.30 50.90
C SER A 154 -22.46 6.96 50.35
N PHE A 155 -21.72 6.99 49.25
CA PHE A 155 -20.50 6.18 49.14
C PHE A 155 -19.55 6.79 48.10
N TYR A 156 -18.38 7.22 48.60
CA TYR A 156 -17.18 7.71 47.91
C TYR A 156 -17.37 8.96 47.04
N GLY A 157 -16.85 10.13 47.42
CA GLY A 157 -15.50 10.34 47.94
C GLY A 157 -14.56 10.34 46.74
N THR A 158 -14.23 11.56 46.29
CA THR A 158 -13.10 11.93 45.43
C THR A 158 -11.96 10.93 45.46
N GLU A 159 -11.47 10.52 44.30
CA GLU A 159 -10.02 10.55 44.03
C GLU A 159 -9.87 11.07 42.59
N ASP A 160 -9.62 12.39 42.47
CA ASP A 160 -8.87 12.88 41.31
C ASP A 160 -7.53 12.15 41.39
N PHE A 161 -7.23 11.31 40.40
CA PHE A 161 -5.93 10.67 40.31
C PHE A 161 -4.86 11.76 40.19
N ASP A 162 -3.92 11.82 41.10
CA ASP A 162 -2.77 12.74 40.99
C ASP A 162 -1.93 12.26 39.80
N GLU A 163 -1.87 13.06 38.74
CA GLU A 163 -1.09 12.76 37.52
C GLU A 163 0.39 12.47 37.86
N ASP A 164 0.90 13.07 38.93
CA ASP A 164 2.26 12.86 39.43
C ASP A 164 2.49 11.42 39.96
N GLU A 165 1.47 10.73 40.47
CA GLU A 165 1.57 9.34 40.93
C GLU A 165 1.52 8.35 39.74
N LEU A 166 0.70 8.66 38.73
CA LEU A 166 0.62 7.91 37.47
C LEU A 166 1.89 8.05 36.62
N GLU A 167 2.51 9.24 36.63
CA GLU A 167 3.76 9.49 35.91
C GLU A 167 4.94 8.78 36.58
N ALA A 168 4.97 8.72 37.92
CA ALA A 168 5.96 7.94 38.66
C ALA A 168 5.81 6.41 38.47
N GLU A 169 4.58 5.89 38.32
CA GLU A 169 4.35 4.48 37.96
C GLU A 169 4.81 4.17 36.51
N LEU A 170 4.61 5.12 35.59
CA LEU A 170 5.03 5.00 34.19
C LEU A 170 6.56 5.01 34.05
N GLU A 171 7.23 5.89 34.79
CA GLU A 171 8.69 6.01 34.79
C GLU A 171 9.36 4.75 35.38
N GLY A 172 8.76 4.13 36.40
CA GLY A 172 9.23 2.85 36.95
C GLY A 172 9.09 1.66 35.98
N LEU A 173 8.12 1.70 35.05
CA LEU A 173 7.91 0.65 34.05
C LEU A 173 8.95 0.75 32.90
N GLU A 174 9.45 1.96 32.63
CA GLU A 174 10.53 2.21 31.67
C GLU A 174 11.90 1.75 32.22
N ASP A 175 12.18 2.01 33.51
CA ASP A 175 13.39 1.54 34.21
C ASP A 175 13.46 -0.01 34.31
N ASP A 176 12.32 -0.71 34.42
CA ASP A 176 12.26 -2.18 34.39
C ASP A 176 12.51 -2.77 32.98
N MET A 177 12.26 -2.00 31.91
CA MET A 177 12.58 -2.42 30.52
C MET A 177 14.04 -2.17 30.16
N GLU A 178 14.65 -1.07 30.61
CA GLU A 178 16.05 -0.72 30.28
C GLU A 178 17.06 -1.64 31.00
N LEU A 179 16.70 -2.25 32.14
CA LEU A 179 17.48 -3.30 32.80
C LEU A 179 17.33 -4.70 32.15
N GLY A 180 16.49 -4.84 31.12
CA GLY A 180 16.26 -6.08 30.36
C GLY A 180 16.83 -6.10 28.93
N GLU A 181 17.49 -5.03 28.48
CA GLU A 181 17.93 -4.85 27.09
C GLU A 181 19.15 -5.68 26.63
N GLU A 182 19.70 -6.58 27.46
CA GLU A 182 20.80 -7.43 27.02
C GLU A 182 20.39 -8.77 26.37
N ASN A 183 19.10 -9.13 26.26
CA ASN A 183 18.72 -10.38 25.55
C ASN A 183 17.24 -10.49 25.12
N GLN A 184 16.66 -9.47 24.48
CA GLN A 184 15.35 -9.63 23.84
C GLN A 184 15.46 -9.58 22.32
N GLU A 185 15.55 -10.79 21.74
CA GLU A 185 15.26 -11.04 20.33
C GLU A 185 13.92 -10.38 19.97
N MET A 186 13.96 -9.51 18.98
CA MET A 186 12.78 -8.86 18.42
C MET A 186 11.70 -9.91 18.11
N PRO A 187 10.43 -9.69 18.49
CA PRO A 187 9.36 -10.65 18.22
C PRO A 187 9.29 -10.99 16.74
N SER A 188 9.29 -12.29 16.44
CA SER A 188 9.43 -12.89 15.10
C SER A 188 8.45 -12.36 14.02
N TYR A 189 7.38 -11.63 14.37
CA TYR A 189 6.51 -10.95 13.38
C TYR A 189 7.19 -9.77 12.66
N LEU A 190 8.27 -9.23 13.25
CA LEU A 190 9.07 -8.15 12.68
C LEU A 190 10.25 -8.69 11.84
N GLU A 191 10.38 -10.01 11.74
CA GLU A 191 11.44 -10.70 11.00
C GLU A 191 10.89 -11.36 9.72
N VAL A 192 11.54 -11.13 8.56
CA VAL A 192 11.06 -11.71 7.28
C VAL A 192 11.79 -13.04 6.97
N PRO A 193 11.08 -14.18 6.81
CA PRO A 193 11.69 -15.52 6.75
C PRO A 193 12.45 -15.84 5.46
N LYS A 194 13.53 -16.64 5.56
CA LYS A 194 14.26 -17.25 4.43
C LYS A 194 14.10 -18.77 4.48
N GLU A 195 13.27 -19.29 3.57
CA GLU A 195 13.08 -20.71 3.23
C GLU A 195 12.42 -21.62 4.29
N GLU A 196 11.24 -22.14 3.94
CA GLU A 196 10.58 -23.27 4.59
C GLU A 196 11.36 -24.56 4.30
N PRO A 197 11.53 -25.51 5.25
CA PRO A 197 10.57 -26.62 5.23
C PRO A 197 10.41 -27.47 6.51
N LYS A 198 9.15 -27.90 6.69
CA LYS A 198 8.65 -29.28 6.90
C LYS A 198 8.72 -29.99 8.27
N ILE A 199 7.48 -30.15 8.78
CA ILE A 199 6.79 -31.39 9.22
C ILE A 199 7.32 -32.06 10.49
N ASN A 200 6.47 -32.08 11.54
CA ASN A 200 5.93 -33.36 12.00
C ASN A 200 4.54 -33.18 12.64
N ASP A 201 3.55 -33.85 12.06
CA ASP A 201 2.23 -34.03 12.62
C ASP A 201 2.32 -34.85 13.91
N GLN A 202 1.86 -34.30 15.04
CA GLN A 202 1.26 -35.10 16.10
C GLN A 202 0.39 -34.25 17.05
N GLU A 203 -0.90 -34.57 16.98
CA GLU A 203 -2.00 -34.33 17.93
C GLU A 203 -2.33 -32.88 18.32
N THR A 204 -3.25 -32.32 17.53
CA THR A 204 -4.17 -31.24 17.90
C THR A 204 -5.02 -31.64 19.12
N GLU A 205 -4.80 -31.03 20.28
CA GLU A 205 -5.82 -31.02 21.33
C GLU A 205 -6.86 -29.94 20.98
N GLU A 206 -8.11 -30.37 20.78
CA GLU A 206 -9.26 -29.51 20.49
C GLU A 206 -9.52 -28.56 21.68
N THR A 207 -9.42 -27.26 21.41
CA THR A 207 -9.88 -26.21 22.31
C THR A 207 -11.28 -25.75 21.91
N ASP A 208 -12.10 -25.37 22.88
CA ASP A 208 -13.40 -24.75 22.62
C ASP A 208 -13.29 -23.30 22.08
N GLU A 209 -14.44 -22.65 21.82
CA GLU A 209 -14.51 -21.26 21.33
C GLU A 209 -13.98 -20.19 22.30
N TYR A 210 -13.53 -20.59 23.49
CA TYR A 210 -12.83 -19.77 24.48
C TYR A 210 -11.36 -20.22 24.69
N GLY A 211 -10.84 -21.10 23.83
CA GLY A 211 -9.42 -21.47 23.80
C GLY A 211 -8.95 -22.35 24.95
N LEU A 212 -9.87 -22.99 25.68
CA LEU A 212 -9.55 -23.85 26.81
C LEU A 212 -9.53 -25.32 26.37
N PRO A 213 -8.59 -26.13 26.88
CA PRO A 213 -8.54 -27.56 26.58
C PRO A 213 -9.76 -28.26 27.18
N MET A 214 -10.53 -28.93 26.31
CA MET A 214 -11.76 -29.62 26.70
C MET A 214 -11.45 -30.75 27.70
N MET A 215 -11.84 -30.59 28.96
CA MET A 215 -11.70 -31.68 29.96
C MET A 215 -12.64 -32.83 29.60
N LYS A 216 -12.09 -34.04 29.44
CA LYS A 216 -12.87 -35.29 29.35
C LYS A 216 -13.38 -35.64 30.76
N ASN A 217 -14.68 -35.97 30.88
CA ASN A 217 -15.35 -36.39 32.14
C ASN A 217 -14.59 -37.45 32.94
#